data_AF-A0A2V8RIC7-F1
#
_entry.id   AF-A0A2V8RIC7-F1
#
_cell.length_a   1.000
_cell.length_b   1.000
_cell.length_c   1.000
_cell.angle_alpha   90.00
_cell.angle_beta   90.00
_cell.angle_gamma   90.00
#
_symmetry.space_group_name_H-M   'P 1'
#
loop_
_entity.id
_entity.type
_entity.pdbx_description
1 polymer ?
#
loop_
_entity_poly.entity_id
_entity_poly.type
_entity_poly.pdbx_seq_one_letter_code
_entity_poly.pdbx_strand_id
1 'polypeptide(L)'
;MFLLPSKRVVFWLHIPHIIRLSNKVRTEFYTGVNDMAFIDVDSENPAGAPTFYNINFAVGYGCKNMEEDVKVVQFFLQRLFSTPQFADKKPWGTMTVDGKVGPVTRSWIIKAQMVCRQDGVNVVIDGIVDKAGNPENSSNRVSSLSHTDYMIRMLNNALRKMDTPVYKTLPTNLQVPGDVRLIFQQINAAGPPMNFGNA
;
A
#
# COMPACT_ATOMS: atom_id res chain seq x y z
N MET A 1 3.31 24.91 74.86
CA MET A 1 1.89 25.32 74.75
C MET A 1 1.86 26.71 74.13
N PHE A 2 0.90 26.93 73.22
CA PHE A 2 0.56 28.12 72.44
C PHE A 2 1.14 28.33 71.03
N LEU A 3 0.18 28.40 70.10
CA LEU A 3 0.21 28.57 68.66
C LEU A 3 0.30 30.06 68.24
N LEU A 4 1.01 30.29 67.11
CA LEU A 4 0.75 31.17 65.93
C LEU A 4 0.22 32.62 66.11
N PRO A 5 0.63 33.59 65.24
CA PRO A 5 -0.09 33.77 63.97
C PRO A 5 0.73 34.22 62.74
N SER A 6 0.20 33.80 61.58
CA SER A 6 0.39 34.26 60.20
C SER A 6 0.14 35.76 60.00
N LYS A 7 0.96 36.44 59.18
CA LYS A 7 0.56 37.64 58.41
C LYS A 7 1.25 37.69 57.03
N ARG A 8 0.40 37.81 56.01
CA ARG A 8 0.70 38.04 54.59
C ARG A 8 1.28 39.44 54.38
N VAL A 9 2.18 39.59 53.42
CA VAL A 9 2.55 40.91 52.85
C VAL A 9 2.22 40.88 51.36
N VAL A 10 1.33 41.80 50.97
CA VAL A 10 0.90 42.11 49.60
C VAL A 10 1.70 43.32 49.16
N PHE A 11 2.36 43.24 48.00
CA PHE A 11 2.85 44.42 47.28
C PHE A 11 2.16 44.48 45.92
N TRP A 12 1.41 45.55 45.71
CA TRP A 12 0.91 46.03 44.43
C TRP A 12 1.33 47.50 44.29
N LEU A 13 1.42 47.96 43.03
CA LEU A 13 1.76 49.31 42.50
C LEU A 13 3.19 49.33 41.90
N HIS A 14 3.44 49.67 40.63
CA HIS A 14 2.71 50.47 39.64
C HIS A 14 3.16 50.06 38.22
N ILE A 15 2.23 49.97 37.28
CA ILE A 15 2.49 49.86 35.84
C ILE A 15 2.69 51.27 35.26
N PRO A 16 3.66 51.46 34.36
CA PRO A 16 3.35 52.19 33.14
C PRO A 16 3.74 51.38 31.89
N HIS A 17 2.78 51.27 30.98
CA HIS A 17 2.90 50.78 29.61
C HIS A 17 3.87 51.66 28.82
N ILE A 18 5.00 51.11 28.34
CA ILE A 18 5.62 51.53 27.07
C ILE A 18 6.12 50.28 26.34
N ILE A 19 5.59 50.11 25.13
CA ILE A 19 5.89 49.08 24.15
C ILE A 19 7.31 49.27 23.61
N ARG A 20 8.17 48.25 23.76
CA ARG A 20 9.29 48.00 22.84
C ARG A 20 9.77 46.55 22.99
N LEU A 21 9.19 45.65 22.19
CA LEU A 21 9.77 44.33 21.98
C LEU A 21 11.04 44.51 21.15
N SER A 22 12.19 44.53 21.82
CA SER A 22 13.49 44.38 21.18
C SER A 22 13.67 42.90 20.85
N ASN A 23 13.49 42.56 19.57
CA ASN A 23 13.88 41.28 19.00
C ASN A 23 15.40 41.12 19.14
N LYS A 24 15.84 40.46 20.21
CA LYS A 24 17.18 39.89 20.28
C LYS A 24 17.07 38.42 19.90
N VAL A 25 17.17 38.20 18.60
CA VAL A 25 17.31 36.90 17.93
C VAL A 25 18.46 36.16 18.61
N ARG A 26 18.14 35.10 19.36
CA ARG A 26 19.09 34.04 19.66
C ARG A 26 19.22 33.21 18.38
N THR A 27 20.32 33.39 17.68
CA THR A 27 20.83 32.50 16.64
C THR A 27 21.23 31.18 17.30
N GLU A 28 20.23 30.34 17.57
CA GLU A 28 20.43 28.90 17.68
C GLU A 28 20.45 28.36 16.25
N PHE A 29 21.55 27.70 15.89
CA PHE A 29 21.74 27.02 14.61
C PHE A 29 20.78 25.82 14.51
N TYR A 30 19.51 26.11 14.24
CA TYR A 30 18.58 25.20 13.61
C TYR A 30 18.59 25.53 12.12
N THR A 31 19.43 24.81 11.37
CA THR A 31 19.36 24.80 9.91
C THR A 31 17.96 24.34 9.53
N GLY A 32 17.21 25.27 8.93
CA GLY A 32 15.76 25.18 8.76
C GLY A 32 15.30 23.95 8.00
N VAL A 33 14.24 23.35 8.50
CA VAL A 33 13.33 22.50 7.72
C VAL A 33 11.92 22.85 8.18
N ASN A 34 11.39 23.96 7.67
CA ASN A 34 9.96 24.30 7.65
C ASN A 34 9.75 25.27 6.49
N ASP A 35 9.89 24.75 5.27
CA ASP A 35 9.17 25.14 4.05
C ASP A 35 9.91 24.51 2.87
N MET A 36 9.52 23.28 2.53
CA MET A 36 9.40 22.78 1.15
C MET A 36 8.49 21.54 1.23
N ALA A 37 7.24 21.75 0.85
CA ALA A 37 6.29 20.71 0.52
C ALA A 37 6.84 19.75 -0.56
N PHE A 38 6.21 18.57 -0.66
CA PHE A 38 6.29 17.67 -1.81
C PHE A 38 7.62 16.97 -2.08
N ILE A 39 7.93 15.91 -1.31
CA ILE A 39 8.29 14.63 -1.93
C ILE A 39 7.54 13.53 -1.16
N ASP A 40 6.24 13.43 -1.43
CA ASP A 40 5.54 12.15 -1.31
C ASP A 40 6.23 11.19 -2.29
N VAL A 41 6.89 10.16 -1.75
CA VAL A 41 7.57 9.09 -2.52
C VAL A 41 6.53 8.10 -3.10
N ASP A 42 5.39 8.62 -3.49
CA ASP A 42 4.27 7.96 -4.12
C ASP A 42 3.78 8.72 -5.38
N SER A 43 4.47 9.81 -5.74
CA SER A 43 4.28 10.54 -7.00
C SER A 43 5.61 10.79 -7.73
N GLU A 44 6.26 9.74 -8.21
CA GLU A 44 7.20 9.90 -9.33
C GLU A 44 6.86 8.93 -10.46
N ASN A 45 6.00 9.39 -11.39
CA ASN A 45 6.43 9.49 -12.79
C ASN A 45 5.50 10.41 -13.62
N PRO A 46 5.98 11.54 -14.15
CA PRO A 46 5.35 12.30 -15.22
C PRO A 46 5.32 11.57 -16.58
N ALA A 47 5.90 10.37 -16.68
CA ALA A 47 5.82 9.47 -17.84
C ALA A 47 4.99 8.20 -17.53
N GLY A 48 3.67 8.38 -17.44
CA GLY A 48 2.62 7.43 -17.86
C GLY A 48 2.80 5.91 -17.66
N ALA A 49 2.86 5.42 -16.42
CA ALA A 49 2.56 4.02 -16.12
C ALA A 49 1.69 3.91 -14.85
N PRO A 50 0.65 3.05 -14.82
CA PRO A 50 -0.37 3.07 -13.78
C PRO A 50 0.18 2.59 -12.44
N THR A 51 -0.19 3.34 -11.42
CA THR A 51 0.26 3.23 -10.04
C THR A 51 -0.28 2.02 -9.29
N PHE A 52 -1.06 1.13 -9.92
CA PHE A 52 -1.52 -0.14 -9.35
C PHE A 52 -2.28 -0.97 -10.40
N TYR A 53 -1.98 -2.27 -10.49
CA TYR A 53 -2.64 -3.20 -11.40
C TYR A 53 -3.78 -3.92 -10.70
N ASN A 54 -5.00 -3.58 -11.06
CA ASN A 54 -6.21 -4.18 -10.51
C ASN A 54 -6.77 -5.27 -11.43
N ILE A 55 -7.70 -6.06 -10.89
CA ILE A 55 -8.48 -7.05 -11.65
C ILE A 55 -9.92 -6.54 -11.86
N ASN A 56 -10.61 -7.05 -12.87
CA ASN A 56 -11.99 -6.68 -13.17
C ASN A 56 -12.99 -7.55 -12.41
N PHE A 57 -12.74 -8.87 -12.36
CA PHE A 57 -13.56 -9.84 -11.64
C PHE A 57 -12.71 -10.62 -10.64
N ALA A 58 -13.34 -11.05 -9.54
CA ALA A 58 -12.67 -11.85 -8.52
C ALA A 58 -12.14 -13.18 -9.08
N VAL A 59 -11.01 -13.63 -8.53
CA VAL A 59 -10.31 -14.85 -8.91
C VAL A 59 -10.27 -15.80 -7.71
N GLY A 60 -10.84 -17.00 -7.85
CA GLY A 60 -10.95 -17.96 -6.74
C GLY A 60 -12.04 -19.01 -6.96
N TYR A 61 -12.27 -19.85 -5.95
CA TYR A 61 -13.33 -20.85 -6.04
C TYR A 61 -14.71 -20.20 -6.10
N GLY A 62 -15.55 -20.60 -7.06
CA GLY A 62 -16.91 -20.05 -7.22
C GLY A 62 -16.97 -18.67 -7.88
N CYS A 63 -15.83 -18.07 -8.23
CA CYS A 63 -15.78 -16.78 -8.91
C CYS A 63 -15.91 -16.91 -10.43
N LYS A 64 -16.12 -15.77 -11.13
CA LYS A 64 -16.19 -15.71 -12.59
C LYS A 64 -14.89 -16.17 -13.25
N ASN A 65 -13.73 -15.91 -12.62
CA ASN A 65 -12.41 -16.36 -13.08
C ASN A 65 -12.15 -16.00 -14.55
N MET A 66 -12.28 -14.72 -14.89
CA MET A 66 -11.92 -14.25 -16.23
C MET A 66 -10.46 -14.57 -16.51
N GLU A 67 -10.18 -15.14 -17.69
CA GLU A 67 -8.85 -15.64 -18.05
C GLU A 67 -7.76 -14.58 -17.83
N GLU A 68 -8.04 -13.34 -18.22
CA GLU A 68 -7.13 -12.20 -18.09
C GLU A 68 -6.79 -11.89 -16.63
N ASP A 69 -7.80 -11.80 -15.76
CA ASP A 69 -7.63 -11.54 -14.33
C ASP A 69 -6.87 -12.68 -13.64
N VAL A 70 -7.17 -13.93 -14.02
CA VAL A 70 -6.51 -15.12 -13.48
C VAL A 70 -5.02 -15.12 -13.85
N LYS A 71 -4.68 -14.77 -15.11
CA LYS A 71 -3.28 -14.70 -15.55
C LYS A 71 -2.48 -13.66 -14.77
N VAL A 72 -3.07 -12.50 -14.48
CA VAL A 72 -2.43 -11.47 -13.65
C VAL A 72 -2.13 -12.00 -12.25
N VAL A 73 -3.12 -12.65 -11.62
CA VAL A 73 -2.95 -13.24 -10.27
C VAL A 73 -1.91 -14.35 -10.27
N GLN A 74 -1.95 -15.28 -11.23
CA GLN A 74 -0.98 -16.37 -11.37
C GLN A 74 0.44 -15.84 -11.56
N PHE A 75 0.62 -14.83 -12.41
CA PHE A 75 1.92 -14.20 -12.63
C PHE A 75 2.45 -13.54 -11.34
N PHE A 76 1.62 -12.77 -10.63
CA PHE A 76 2.04 -12.15 -9.38
C PHE A 76 2.40 -13.17 -8.30
N LEU A 77 1.63 -14.25 -8.16
CA LEU A 77 1.93 -15.34 -7.23
C LEU A 77 3.24 -16.04 -7.58
N GLN A 78 3.49 -16.32 -8.87
CA GLN A 78 4.78 -16.86 -9.32
C GLN A 78 5.94 -15.96 -8.90
N ARG A 79 5.84 -14.65 -9.16
CA ARG A 79 6.92 -13.72 -8.84
C ARG A 79 7.10 -13.60 -7.32
N LEU A 80 6.02 -13.53 -6.54
CA LEU A 80 6.07 -13.50 -5.08
C LEU A 80 6.92 -14.64 -4.53
N PHE A 81 6.59 -15.90 -4.87
CA PHE A 81 7.30 -17.08 -4.38
C PHE A 81 8.63 -17.37 -5.09
N SER A 82 8.99 -16.60 -6.10
CA SER A 82 10.33 -16.66 -6.71
C SER A 82 11.33 -15.76 -5.98
N THR A 83 10.87 -14.87 -5.10
CA THR A 83 11.76 -14.00 -4.33
C THR A 83 12.41 -14.78 -3.16
N PRO A 84 13.67 -14.48 -2.80
CA PRO A 84 14.37 -15.18 -1.72
C PRO A 84 13.63 -15.16 -0.38
N GLN A 85 12.85 -14.10 -0.11
CA GLN A 85 12.11 -13.92 1.14
C GLN A 85 10.96 -14.93 1.32
N PHE A 86 10.38 -15.42 0.23
CA PHE A 86 9.20 -16.28 0.26
C PHE A 86 9.41 -17.63 -0.43
N ALA A 87 10.60 -17.89 -0.97
CA ALA A 87 10.92 -19.11 -1.70
C ALA A 87 10.75 -20.39 -0.85
N ASP A 88 11.08 -20.32 0.43
CA ASP A 88 10.92 -21.40 1.42
C ASP A 88 9.45 -21.67 1.78
N LYS A 89 8.60 -20.63 1.70
CA LYS A 89 7.16 -20.73 1.96
C LYS A 89 6.36 -21.13 0.71
N LYS A 90 7.03 -21.43 -0.40
CA LYS A 90 6.38 -21.79 -1.67
C LYS A 90 5.50 -23.04 -1.51
N PRO A 91 4.22 -22.98 -1.91
CA PRO A 91 3.32 -24.13 -1.88
C PRO A 91 3.71 -25.19 -2.91
N TRP A 92 3.28 -26.43 -2.68
CA TRP A 92 3.53 -27.54 -3.60
C TRP A 92 2.84 -27.36 -4.96
N GLY A 93 3.40 -28.03 -5.97
CA GLY A 93 3.00 -27.90 -7.36
C GLY A 93 3.71 -26.77 -8.08
N THR A 94 3.68 -26.82 -9.41
CA THR A 94 4.21 -25.76 -10.27
C THR A 94 3.05 -24.98 -10.83
N MET A 95 2.97 -23.69 -10.49
CA MET A 95 2.01 -22.78 -11.10
C MET A 95 2.37 -22.57 -12.57
N THR A 96 1.37 -22.60 -13.45
CA THR A 96 1.47 -22.15 -14.84
C THR A 96 0.57 -20.93 -15.00
N VAL A 97 1.00 -19.94 -15.79
CA VAL A 97 0.17 -18.75 -16.12
C VAL A 97 -0.70 -19.08 -17.33
N ASP A 98 -1.76 -19.85 -17.10
CA ASP A 98 -2.66 -20.37 -18.14
C ASP A 98 -4.06 -19.73 -18.10
N GLY A 99 -4.33 -18.87 -17.11
CA GLY A 99 -5.63 -18.24 -16.92
C GLY A 99 -6.71 -19.17 -16.35
N LYS A 100 -6.34 -20.35 -15.84
CA LYS A 100 -7.28 -21.32 -15.28
C LYS A 100 -7.12 -21.49 -13.77
N VAL A 101 -8.23 -21.43 -13.05
CA VAL A 101 -8.23 -21.65 -11.60
C VAL A 101 -8.38 -23.13 -11.27
N GLY A 102 -7.24 -23.83 -11.23
CA GLY A 102 -7.14 -25.22 -10.76
C GLY A 102 -6.82 -25.34 -9.26
N PRO A 103 -6.64 -26.58 -8.76
CA PRO A 103 -6.24 -26.84 -7.38
C PRO A 103 -4.90 -26.17 -6.99
N VAL A 104 -3.95 -26.12 -7.93
CA VAL A 104 -2.64 -25.46 -7.74
C VAL A 104 -2.84 -23.94 -7.58
N THR A 105 -3.61 -23.30 -8.46
CA THR A 105 -3.90 -21.86 -8.35
C THR A 105 -4.51 -21.51 -7.00
N ARG A 106 -5.48 -22.31 -6.55
CA ARG A 106 -6.15 -22.11 -5.25
C ARG A 106 -5.22 -22.31 -4.07
N SER A 107 -4.42 -23.38 -4.05
CA SER A 107 -3.48 -23.62 -2.95
C SER A 107 -2.45 -22.50 -2.83
N TRP A 108 -2.04 -21.92 -3.97
CA TRP A 108 -1.13 -20.79 -3.99
C TRP A 108 -1.75 -19.49 -3.48
N ILE A 109 -3.00 -19.19 -3.82
CA ILE A 109 -3.72 -18.03 -3.28
C ILE A 109 -3.83 -18.16 -1.76
N ILE A 110 -4.32 -19.31 -1.26
CA ILE A 110 -4.46 -19.56 0.18
C ILE A 110 -3.11 -19.42 0.87
N LYS A 111 -2.05 -20.02 0.31
CA LYS A 111 -0.71 -19.94 0.92
C LYS A 111 -0.22 -18.49 0.98
N ALA A 112 -0.42 -17.70 -0.07
CA ALA A 112 -0.04 -16.29 -0.07
C ALA A 112 -0.81 -15.49 1.00
N GLN A 113 -2.11 -15.71 1.14
CA GLN A 113 -2.93 -15.09 2.20
C GLN A 113 -2.45 -15.49 3.60
N MET A 114 -2.10 -16.76 3.81
CA MET A 114 -1.52 -17.24 5.07
C MET A 114 -0.17 -16.58 5.37
N VAL A 115 0.70 -16.43 4.37
CA VAL A 115 2.00 -15.75 4.52
C VAL A 115 1.79 -14.29 4.90
N CYS A 116 0.88 -13.59 4.23
CA CYS A 116 0.54 -12.20 4.60
C CYS A 116 0.05 -12.10 6.06
N ARG A 117 -0.81 -13.02 6.50
CA ARG A 117 -1.28 -13.08 7.89
C ARG A 117 -0.17 -13.35 8.89
N GLN A 118 0.76 -14.26 8.57
CA GLN A 118 1.92 -14.55 9.40
C GLN A 118 2.85 -13.35 9.55
N ASP A 119 2.96 -12.53 8.51
CA ASP A 119 3.76 -11.30 8.49
C ASP A 119 2.99 -10.08 9.05
N GLY A 120 1.85 -10.30 9.73
CA GLY A 120 1.09 -9.26 10.45
C GLY A 120 0.10 -8.46 9.61
N VAL A 121 -0.14 -8.85 8.35
CA VAL A 121 -1.10 -8.16 7.47
C VAL A 121 -2.50 -8.74 7.66
N ASN A 122 -3.50 -7.86 7.81
CA ASN A 122 -4.89 -8.27 8.01
C ASN A 122 -5.57 -8.58 6.67
N VAL A 123 -5.30 -9.76 6.07
CA VAL A 123 -5.95 -10.26 4.84
C VAL A 123 -6.92 -11.40 5.17
N VAL A 124 -8.05 -11.56 4.48
CA VAL A 124 -8.91 -12.77 4.64
C VAL A 124 -8.23 -13.99 4.00
N ILE A 125 -8.31 -15.15 4.67
CA ILE A 125 -7.86 -16.43 4.12
C ILE A 125 -9.08 -17.20 3.60
N ASP A 126 -9.50 -16.90 2.39
CA ASP A 126 -10.67 -17.48 1.71
C ASP A 126 -10.35 -18.13 0.36
N GLY A 127 -9.09 -18.02 -0.10
CA GLY A 127 -8.68 -18.49 -1.41
C GLY A 127 -9.22 -17.65 -2.57
N ILE A 128 -9.67 -16.43 -2.31
CA ILE A 128 -10.21 -15.49 -3.30
C ILE A 128 -9.34 -14.23 -3.35
N VAL A 129 -9.08 -13.75 -4.57
CA VAL A 129 -8.47 -12.45 -4.83
C VAL A 129 -9.54 -11.57 -5.44
N ASP A 130 -9.97 -10.57 -4.68
CA ASP A 130 -10.97 -9.60 -5.11
C ASP A 130 -10.36 -8.39 -5.82
N LYS A 131 -11.18 -7.76 -6.66
CA LYS A 131 -10.91 -6.42 -7.19
C LYS A 131 -10.78 -5.44 -6.02
N ALA A 132 -9.67 -4.70 -6.00
CA ALA A 132 -9.50 -3.66 -4.99
C ALA A 132 -10.32 -2.42 -5.33
N GLY A 133 -10.89 -1.82 -4.30
CA GLY A 133 -11.65 -0.59 -4.43
C GLY A 133 -13.12 -0.79 -4.71
N ASN A 134 -13.93 0.06 -4.08
CA ASN A 134 -15.35 0.15 -4.31
C ASN A 134 -15.75 1.65 -4.37
N PRO A 135 -16.95 1.97 -4.88
CA PRO A 135 -17.42 3.37 -4.93
C PRO A 135 -17.54 4.05 -3.55
N GLU A 136 -17.62 3.26 -2.48
CA GLU A 136 -17.89 3.71 -1.11
C GLU A 136 -16.60 3.87 -0.26
N ASN A 137 -15.44 3.50 -0.79
CA ASN A 137 -14.15 3.47 -0.10
C ASN A 137 -13.08 4.11 -0.97
N SER A 138 -12.92 5.42 -0.80
CA SER A 138 -11.92 6.22 -1.51
C SER A 138 -10.48 5.77 -1.28
N SER A 139 -10.17 5.07 -0.18
CA SER A 139 -8.80 4.60 0.07
C SER A 139 -8.43 3.36 -0.75
N ASN A 140 -9.44 2.62 -1.23
CA ASN A 140 -9.33 1.29 -1.86
C ASN A 140 -8.50 0.27 -1.03
N ARG A 141 -8.18 0.57 0.23
CA ARG A 141 -7.18 -0.17 1.02
C ARG A 141 -7.77 -1.44 1.61
N VAL A 142 -8.94 -1.28 2.19
CA VAL A 142 -9.62 -2.28 3.01
C VAL A 142 -10.96 -2.63 2.36
N SER A 143 -11.33 -3.91 2.36
CA SER A 143 -12.65 -4.36 1.94
C SER A 143 -13.73 -3.79 2.83
N SER A 144 -14.82 -3.29 2.24
CA SER A 144 -15.98 -2.79 2.99
C SER A 144 -16.75 -3.89 3.70
N LEU A 145 -16.65 -5.14 3.23
CA LEU A 145 -17.35 -6.29 3.79
C LEU A 145 -16.58 -6.90 4.96
N SER A 146 -15.30 -7.18 4.77
CA SER A 146 -14.48 -7.95 5.73
C SER A 146 -13.57 -7.08 6.59
N HIS A 147 -13.46 -5.78 6.31
CA HIS A 147 -12.54 -4.86 6.97
C HIS A 147 -11.08 -5.35 6.96
N THR A 148 -10.67 -6.04 5.89
CA THR A 148 -9.30 -6.55 5.65
C THR A 148 -8.66 -5.93 4.42
N ASP A 149 -7.33 -5.88 4.37
CA ASP A 149 -6.60 -5.45 3.17
C ASP A 149 -6.87 -6.37 1.98
N TYR A 150 -7.00 -5.79 0.79
CA TYR A 150 -7.21 -6.55 -0.45
C TYR A 150 -5.96 -7.34 -0.85
N MET A 151 -6.12 -8.64 -1.14
CA MET A 151 -4.99 -9.49 -1.54
C MET A 151 -4.28 -8.98 -2.80
N ILE A 152 -5.01 -8.46 -3.79
CA ILE A 152 -4.41 -7.90 -5.02
C ILE A 152 -3.50 -6.69 -4.71
N ARG A 153 -3.81 -5.90 -3.67
CA ARG A 153 -2.93 -4.82 -3.20
C ARG A 153 -1.64 -5.35 -2.60
N MET A 154 -1.74 -6.40 -1.80
CA MET A 154 -0.58 -7.04 -1.22
C MET A 154 0.35 -7.62 -2.28
N LEU A 155 -0.21 -8.27 -3.32
CA LEU A 155 0.57 -8.78 -4.45
C LEU A 155 1.29 -7.67 -5.22
N ASN A 156 0.58 -6.57 -5.52
CA ASN A 156 1.17 -5.41 -6.19
C ASN A 156 2.30 -4.78 -5.36
N ASN A 157 2.07 -4.55 -4.06
CA ASN A 157 3.05 -3.94 -3.16
C ASN A 157 4.28 -4.83 -3.01
N ALA A 158 4.08 -6.14 -2.87
CA ALA A 158 5.15 -7.12 -2.80
C ALA A 158 6.02 -7.07 -4.07
N LEU A 159 5.40 -7.12 -5.25
CA LEU A 159 6.14 -7.08 -6.51
C LEU A 159 6.84 -5.73 -6.72
N ARG A 160 6.20 -4.61 -6.36
CA ARG A 160 6.80 -3.28 -6.43
C ARG A 160 8.05 -3.17 -5.57
N LYS A 161 8.02 -3.74 -4.36
CA LYS A 161 9.12 -3.67 -3.39
C LYS A 161 10.25 -4.66 -3.73
N MET A 162 9.91 -5.87 -4.13
CA MET A 162 10.89 -6.94 -4.31
C MET A 162 11.40 -7.10 -5.74
N ASP A 163 10.65 -6.61 -6.72
CA ASP A 163 11.03 -6.65 -8.14
C ASP A 163 10.63 -5.36 -8.87
N THR A 164 11.12 -4.25 -8.34
CA THR A 164 10.87 -2.91 -8.89
C THR A 164 11.18 -2.78 -10.38
N PRO A 165 12.31 -3.30 -10.91
CA PRO A 165 12.63 -3.17 -12.34
C PRO A 165 11.58 -3.82 -13.24
N VAL A 166 11.08 -5.00 -12.86
CA VAL A 166 10.02 -5.68 -13.62
C VAL A 166 8.69 -4.98 -13.41
N TYR A 167 8.35 -4.59 -12.18
CA TYR A 167 7.08 -3.91 -11.89
C TYR A 167 6.89 -2.63 -12.73
N LYS A 168 7.94 -1.80 -12.84
CA LYS A 168 7.92 -0.55 -13.63
C LYS A 168 7.77 -0.79 -15.14
N THR A 169 8.08 -1.99 -15.61
CA THR A 169 8.11 -2.33 -17.03
C THR A 169 7.13 -3.45 -17.39
N LEU A 170 6.18 -3.81 -16.51
CA LEU A 170 5.24 -4.93 -16.73
C LEU A 170 4.60 -5.00 -18.13
N PRO A 171 4.16 -3.89 -18.75
CA PRO A 171 3.55 -3.94 -20.09
C PRO A 171 4.55 -4.23 -21.22
N THR A 172 5.85 -4.04 -21.00
CA THR A 172 6.90 -4.13 -22.04
C THR A 172 7.99 -5.15 -21.72
N ASN A 173 8.08 -5.64 -20.48
CA ASN A 173 9.17 -6.48 -19.99
C ASN A 173 9.13 -7.90 -20.57
N LEU A 174 10.22 -8.33 -21.21
CA LEU A 174 10.33 -9.62 -21.88
C LEU A 174 10.21 -10.84 -20.95
N GLN A 175 10.39 -10.69 -19.63
CA GLN A 175 10.18 -11.75 -18.65
C GLN A 175 8.69 -11.99 -18.35
N VAL A 176 7.83 -11.05 -18.71
CA VAL A 176 6.37 -11.18 -18.60
C VAL A 176 5.87 -11.91 -19.85
N PRO A 177 5.08 -12.99 -19.71
CA PRO A 177 4.48 -13.68 -20.85
C PRO A 177 3.77 -12.71 -21.80
N GLY A 178 3.85 -12.96 -23.12
CA GLY A 178 3.38 -12.01 -24.14
C GLY A 178 1.90 -11.65 -24.01
N ASP A 179 1.06 -12.63 -23.66
CA ASP A 179 -0.37 -12.44 -23.38
C ASP A 179 -0.62 -11.62 -22.11
N VAL A 180 0.13 -11.87 -21.04
CA VAL A 180 0.07 -11.09 -19.79
C VAL A 180 0.49 -9.64 -20.00
N ARG A 181 1.51 -9.39 -20.84
CA ARG A 181 1.90 -8.02 -21.23
C ARG A 181 0.77 -7.27 -21.90
N LEU A 182 0.05 -7.91 -22.82
CA LEU A 182 -1.10 -7.29 -23.49
C LEU A 182 -2.19 -6.90 -22.49
N ILE A 183 -2.46 -7.74 -21.50
CA ILE A 183 -3.41 -7.43 -20.42
C ILE A 183 -2.94 -6.18 -19.64
N PHE A 184 -1.65 -6.11 -19.26
CA PHE A 184 -1.12 -4.91 -18.60
C PHE A 184 -1.17 -3.67 -19.48
N GLN A 185 -0.93 -3.79 -20.79
CA GLN A 185 -1.09 -2.68 -21.74
C GLN A 185 -2.53 -2.20 -21.81
N GLN A 186 -3.51 -3.11 -21.82
CA GLN A 186 -4.94 -2.77 -21.81
C GLN A 186 -5.33 -2.07 -20.51
N ILE A 187 -4.87 -2.56 -19.36
CA ILE A 187 -5.09 -1.92 -18.04
C ILE A 187 -4.46 -0.50 -18.03
N ASN A 188 -3.26 -0.33 -18.57
CA ASN A 188 -2.60 0.97 -18.71
C ASN A 188 -3.40 1.93 -19.61
N ALA A 189 -3.86 1.44 -20.77
CA ALA A 189 -4.55 2.24 -21.77
C ALA A 189 -5.94 2.72 -21.32
N ALA A 190 -6.53 2.06 -20.33
CA ALA A 190 -7.88 2.36 -19.84
C ALA A 190 -7.98 3.39 -18.68
N GLY A 191 -6.88 3.98 -18.16
CA GLY A 191 -6.93 4.76 -16.88
C GLY A 191 -7.58 6.17 -16.91
N PRO A 192 -7.84 6.92 -15.79
CA PRO A 192 -7.99 6.61 -14.32
C PRO A 192 -9.28 7.26 -13.63
N PRO A 193 -9.63 7.04 -12.32
CA PRO A 193 -8.99 7.65 -11.13
C PRO A 193 -8.74 6.66 -9.97
N MET A 194 -7.53 6.65 -9.42
CA MET A 194 -7.29 6.09 -8.09
C MET A 194 -7.04 7.22 -7.11
N ASN A 195 -7.99 7.37 -6.18
CA ASN A 195 -7.78 8.19 -5.00
C ASN A 195 -6.92 7.36 -4.06
N PHE A 196 -5.68 7.79 -3.84
CA PHE A 196 -4.81 7.19 -2.85
C PHE A 196 -5.20 7.87 -1.55
N GLY A 197 -6.07 7.21 -0.77
CA GLY A 197 -6.29 7.65 0.60
C GLY A 197 -4.93 7.73 1.30
N ASN A 198 -4.60 8.94 1.77
CA ASN A 198 -3.38 9.25 2.49
C ASN A 198 -3.10 8.19 3.56
N ALA A 199 -1.83 7.78 3.64
CA ALA A 199 -1.32 6.88 4.68
C ALA A 199 -1.43 7.49 6.08
#